data_AF-A0A1V1X026-F1
#
_entry.id   AF-A0A1V1X026-F1
#
_cell.length_a   1.000
_cell.length_b   1.000
_cell.length_c   1.000
_cell.angle_alpha   90.00
_cell.angle_beta   90.00
_cell.angle_gamma   90.00
#
_symmetry.space_group_name_H-M   'P 1'
#
loop_
_entity.id
_entity.type
_entity.pdbx_description
1 polymer ?
#
loop_
_entity_poly.entity_id
_entity_poly.type
_entity_poly.pdbx_seq_one_letter_code
_entity_poly.pdbx_strand_id
1 'polypeptide(L)'
;MKIIRKELWLLIILILVMIPITSPQAQQLTANQEEEGVFLVGRIAYIEGELLRYVPDEEDWVATAKDAPFGLNDTLYSDRDARAEIIMPNNTWMRMDSDTQIQLIAIKDDVTEIDVASGTVRFYNKSSDVTIKARTPFGYIMGPAATSFDLYIGDESVEVIALEGTVFYVHEAAKKKFEVIAGSSSIIADSRQVTAGEADTDPYWDAWNMDRDALWVKRMKIKGKSARYLPPSLHHHAYVLEGHGRWERVYYDGAYQYFWRPVYVNVGWAPFTAGRWTVWYGDHTWIPCEPFGYVTHHYGNWVFVNGFWCWAPPVAYVRVHLGPPRFAWYPGRVAWIHFGVHIGWVPLAPHEPYYCYRRWGRRAVVVKNINIINVNLKINKYRYIKHAVVIDRNNLYKVNNYRNVRIRNINNRTIIRKYHVAPVINNRAIRNYKNTKRKYNFTNVNVTRNPHRTVVNKIQRNHFVAKPRANVTTKKVQQKVANFSQDRLIKGDRVNRSIVKNRSISANQANKQVLQIKRKRRELERKGRSWPANQRQANKELEEVRKIRRLPKPDQQLLRGRQVYQERQGSRKALEDRQIQEPGQGKKRHNAERGKSIAGSIWKPYFPSPDGIASPKSRFRFDRKGR
;
A
#
# COMPACT_ATOMS: atom_id res chain seq x y z
N MET A 1 -31.95 -36.03 59.63
CA MET A 1 -31.48 -36.42 58.27
C MET A 1 -32.60 -36.49 57.20
N LYS A 2 -33.69 -35.70 57.31
CA LYS A 2 -34.76 -35.63 56.27
C LYS A 2 -34.96 -34.24 55.64
N ILE A 3 -34.22 -33.21 56.09
CA ILE A 3 -34.37 -31.83 55.60
C ILE A 3 -33.35 -31.49 54.49
N ILE A 4 -32.25 -32.23 54.37
CA ILE A 4 -31.17 -31.96 53.39
C ILE A 4 -31.53 -32.45 51.96
N ARG A 5 -32.57 -33.29 51.80
CA ARG A 5 -32.93 -33.86 50.49
C ARG A 5 -33.90 -33.01 49.63
N LYS A 6 -34.57 -31.99 50.20
CA LYS A 6 -35.49 -31.13 49.43
C LYS A 6 -34.81 -29.90 48.81
N GLU A 7 -33.77 -29.37 49.44
CA GLU A 7 -32.98 -28.24 48.94
C GLU A 7 -32.13 -28.61 47.70
N LEU A 8 -31.69 -29.87 47.59
CA LEU A 8 -30.86 -30.33 46.47
C LEU A 8 -31.64 -30.50 45.16
N TRP A 9 -32.96 -30.75 45.22
CA TRP A 9 -33.80 -30.91 44.04
C TRP A 9 -34.22 -29.57 43.41
N LEU A 10 -34.39 -28.52 44.23
CA LEU A 10 -34.68 -27.16 43.76
C LEU A 10 -33.48 -26.51 43.05
N LEU A 11 -32.25 -26.82 43.48
CA LEU A 11 -31.02 -26.37 42.83
C LEU A 11 -30.80 -27.01 41.45
N ILE A 12 -31.23 -28.26 41.23
CA ILE A 12 -31.09 -28.94 39.93
C ILE A 12 -32.12 -28.42 38.91
N ILE A 13 -33.35 -28.09 39.35
CA ILE A 13 -34.38 -27.51 38.47
C ILE A 13 -34.05 -26.06 38.10
N LEU A 14 -33.41 -25.29 38.99
CA LEU A 14 -32.97 -23.92 38.68
C LEU A 14 -31.79 -23.87 37.69
N ILE A 15 -30.97 -24.92 37.63
CA ILE A 15 -29.85 -25.03 36.67
C ILE A 15 -30.32 -25.50 35.28
N LEU A 16 -31.44 -26.23 35.19
CA LEU A 16 -31.99 -26.72 33.92
C LEU A 16 -32.84 -25.70 33.15
N VAL A 17 -33.28 -24.59 33.77
CA VAL A 17 -34.05 -23.51 33.11
C VAL A 17 -33.16 -22.37 32.59
N MET A 18 -31.85 -22.41 32.87
CA MET A 18 -30.85 -21.43 32.39
C MET A 18 -29.95 -21.99 31.28
N ILE A 19 -30.47 -22.88 30.43
CA ILE A 19 -29.83 -23.13 29.12
C ILE A 19 -30.46 -22.11 28.15
N PRO A 20 -29.71 -21.08 27.69
CA PRO A 20 -30.24 -20.19 26.68
C PRO A 20 -30.53 -21.04 25.44
N ILE A 21 -31.82 -21.15 25.08
CA ILE A 21 -32.26 -21.67 23.78
C ILE A 21 -31.76 -20.67 22.74
N THR A 22 -30.48 -20.81 22.39
CA THR A 22 -29.91 -20.18 21.23
C THR A 22 -30.41 -20.99 20.05
N SER A 23 -31.27 -20.39 19.25
CA SER A 23 -31.73 -21.02 18.02
C SER A 23 -30.50 -21.42 17.19
N PRO A 24 -30.47 -22.61 16.56
CA PRO A 24 -29.32 -23.04 15.76
C PRO A 24 -28.99 -22.05 14.63
N GLN A 25 -29.96 -21.24 14.23
CA GLN A 25 -29.83 -20.12 13.30
C GLN A 25 -29.01 -18.94 13.88
N ALA A 26 -29.12 -18.65 15.18
CA ALA A 26 -28.30 -17.63 15.85
C ALA A 26 -26.84 -18.10 16.01
N GLN A 27 -26.61 -19.38 16.32
CA GLN A 27 -25.28 -19.99 16.33
C GLN A 27 -24.66 -20.07 14.93
N GLN A 28 -25.45 -20.32 13.87
CA GLN A 28 -24.97 -20.24 12.48
C GLN A 28 -24.69 -18.80 12.02
N LEU A 29 -25.44 -17.80 12.50
CA LEU A 29 -25.20 -16.39 12.20
C LEU A 29 -23.96 -15.84 12.91
N THR A 30 -23.65 -16.29 14.13
CA THR A 30 -22.39 -15.97 14.82
C THR A 30 -21.21 -16.76 14.26
N ALA A 31 -21.37 -18.05 13.97
CA ALA A 31 -20.30 -18.87 13.38
C ALA A 31 -19.87 -18.38 11.98
N ASN A 32 -20.82 -17.94 11.14
CA ASN A 32 -20.51 -17.33 9.84
C ASN A 32 -19.95 -15.90 9.93
N GLN A 33 -19.98 -15.26 11.11
CA GLN A 33 -19.42 -13.92 11.35
C GLN A 33 -18.09 -13.94 12.12
N GLU A 34 -17.73 -15.07 12.73
CA GLU A 34 -16.51 -15.25 13.52
C GLU A 34 -15.28 -15.63 12.70
N GLU A 35 -15.43 -16.06 11.44
CA GLU A 35 -14.30 -16.49 10.60
C GLU A 35 -13.57 -15.38 9.80
N GLU A 36 -14.03 -14.13 9.79
CA GLU A 36 -13.24 -13.05 9.18
C GLU A 36 -12.15 -12.58 10.15
N GLY A 37 -11.00 -13.27 10.09
CA GLY A 37 -9.76 -12.86 10.76
C GLY A 37 -9.37 -11.41 10.46
N VAL A 38 -8.47 -10.86 11.29
CA VAL A 38 -7.95 -9.49 11.09
C VAL A 38 -7.40 -9.37 9.67
N PHE A 39 -7.90 -8.40 8.91
CA PHE A 39 -7.39 -8.13 7.56
C PHE A 39 -5.93 -7.67 7.65
N LEU A 40 -5.03 -8.49 7.12
CA LEU A 40 -3.63 -8.15 6.98
C LEU A 40 -3.44 -7.25 5.75
N VAL A 41 -2.79 -6.12 5.97
CA VAL A 41 -2.55 -5.10 4.95
C VAL A 41 -1.07 -4.78 4.90
N GLY A 42 -0.45 -5.09 3.78
CA GLY A 42 0.93 -4.71 3.48
C GLY A 42 1.05 -3.21 3.17
N ARG A 43 2.27 -2.71 3.27
CA ARG A 43 2.64 -1.32 3.02
C ARG A 43 3.57 -1.25 1.82
N ILE A 44 3.31 -0.34 0.88
CA ILE A 44 4.31 0.07 -0.10
C ILE A 44 5.30 1.01 0.60
N ALA A 45 6.42 0.48 1.08
CA ALA A 45 7.37 1.17 1.94
C ALA A 45 8.30 2.11 1.17
N TYR A 46 8.55 1.83 -0.10
CA TYR A 46 9.39 2.63 -0.98
C TYR A 46 8.97 2.47 -2.44
N ILE A 47 9.11 3.55 -3.20
CA ILE A 47 8.92 3.59 -4.65
C ILE A 47 10.03 4.46 -5.22
N GLU A 48 10.64 3.97 -6.29
CA GLU A 48 11.47 4.69 -7.25
C GLU A 48 10.77 4.56 -8.60
N GLY A 49 10.72 5.64 -9.39
CA GLY A 49 9.93 5.67 -10.63
C GLY A 49 8.40 5.59 -10.41
N GLU A 50 7.70 4.97 -11.36
CA GLU A 50 6.24 4.83 -11.34
C GLU A 50 5.82 3.40 -10.99
N LEU A 51 5.06 3.26 -9.89
CA LEU A 51 4.39 2.01 -9.53
C LEU A 51 2.90 2.15 -9.79
N LEU A 52 2.34 1.23 -10.56
CA LEU A 52 0.96 1.23 -10.98
C LEU A 52 0.16 0.18 -10.20
N ARG A 53 -1.06 0.51 -9.82
CA ARG A 53 -2.04 -0.39 -9.18
C ARG A 53 -3.24 -0.57 -10.10
N TYR A 54 -3.68 -1.81 -10.28
CA TYR A 54 -4.86 -2.10 -11.08
C TYR A 54 -6.13 -1.76 -10.28
N VAL A 55 -7.08 -1.06 -10.90
CA VAL A 55 -8.39 -0.76 -10.32
C VAL A 55 -9.45 -1.55 -11.06
N PRO A 56 -10.01 -2.63 -10.47
CA PRO A 56 -11.00 -3.46 -11.14
C PRO A 56 -12.23 -2.69 -11.62
N ASP A 57 -12.71 -1.71 -10.85
CA ASP A 57 -13.89 -0.90 -11.19
C ASP A 57 -13.68 -0.03 -12.44
N GLU A 58 -12.43 0.30 -12.76
CA GLU A 58 -12.05 1.14 -13.89
C GLU A 58 -11.43 0.33 -15.04
N GLU A 59 -11.11 -0.95 -14.79
CA GLU A 59 -10.32 -1.83 -15.65
C GLU A 59 -9.00 -1.21 -16.14
N ASP A 60 -8.38 -0.37 -15.30
CA ASP A 60 -7.22 0.44 -15.68
C ASP A 60 -6.18 0.55 -14.57
N TRP A 61 -4.99 1.00 -14.95
CA TRP A 61 -3.90 1.33 -14.03
C TRP A 61 -4.07 2.72 -13.43
N VAL A 62 -3.80 2.85 -12.14
CA VAL A 62 -3.60 4.13 -11.47
C VAL A 62 -2.23 4.16 -10.82
N ALA A 63 -1.55 5.31 -10.84
CA ALA A 63 -0.29 5.45 -10.12
C ALA A 63 -0.56 5.36 -8.60
N THR A 64 0.21 4.52 -7.92
CA THR A 64 0.19 4.39 -6.46
C THR A 64 1.24 5.29 -5.80
N ALA A 65 1.25 5.32 -4.48
CA ALA A 65 2.17 6.14 -3.70
C ALA A 65 2.85 5.33 -2.60
N LYS A 66 3.99 5.84 -2.12
CA LYS A 66 4.56 5.40 -0.84
C LYS A 66 3.48 5.49 0.25
N ASP A 67 3.50 4.52 1.16
CA ASP A 67 2.54 4.37 2.26
C ASP A 67 1.13 4.00 1.81
N ALA A 68 0.92 3.67 0.53
CA ALA A 68 -0.32 3.03 0.11
C ALA A 68 -0.43 1.59 0.65
N PRO A 69 -1.65 1.15 0.99
CA PRO A 69 -1.91 -0.24 1.34
C PRO A 69 -1.72 -1.17 0.14
N PHE A 70 -1.33 -2.41 0.43
CA PHE A 70 -1.27 -3.53 -0.50
C PHE A 70 -1.92 -4.76 0.15
N GLY A 71 -3.03 -5.23 -0.41
CA GLY A 71 -3.82 -6.30 0.19
C GLY A 71 -4.38 -7.29 -0.83
N LEU A 72 -5.23 -8.20 -0.35
CA LEU A 72 -5.71 -9.37 -1.09
C LEU A 72 -6.38 -9.03 -2.44
N ASN A 73 -5.82 -9.51 -3.56
CA ASN A 73 -6.19 -9.22 -4.96
C ASN A 73 -5.61 -7.93 -5.55
N ASP A 74 -4.86 -7.13 -4.79
CA ASP A 74 -4.14 -6.01 -5.38
C ASP A 74 -3.13 -6.53 -6.39
N THR A 75 -3.13 -5.91 -7.57
CA THR A 75 -2.13 -6.14 -8.61
C THR A 75 -1.30 -4.88 -8.76
N LEU A 76 0.02 -5.05 -8.75
CA LEU A 76 0.98 -3.98 -8.96
C LEU A 76 1.79 -4.25 -10.24
N TYR A 77 2.17 -3.19 -10.92
CA TYR A 77 3.11 -3.19 -12.04
C TYR A 77 4.14 -2.08 -11.83
N SER A 78 5.42 -2.43 -11.70
CA SER A 78 6.51 -1.46 -11.75
C SER A 78 6.80 -1.11 -13.20
N ASP A 79 6.80 0.19 -13.51
CA ASP A 79 7.11 0.64 -14.86
C ASP A 79 8.61 0.52 -15.19
N ARG A 80 9.00 0.95 -16.39
CA ARG A 80 10.41 1.13 -16.76
C ARG A 80 11.11 2.01 -15.74
N ASP A 81 12.32 1.60 -15.37
CA ASP A 81 13.17 2.30 -14.41
C ASP A 81 12.51 2.51 -13.03
N ALA A 82 11.50 1.69 -12.71
CA ALA A 82 10.79 1.74 -11.44
C ALA A 82 11.17 0.57 -10.55
N ARG A 83 11.30 0.83 -9.25
CA ARG A 83 11.55 -0.17 -8.21
C ARG A 83 10.63 0.06 -7.04
N ALA A 84 10.25 -1.00 -6.34
CA ALA A 84 9.42 -0.87 -5.16
C ALA A 84 9.80 -1.84 -4.05
N GLU A 85 9.60 -1.42 -2.81
CA GLU A 85 9.72 -2.25 -1.61
C GLU A 85 8.35 -2.32 -0.93
N ILE A 86 7.89 -3.54 -0.66
CA ILE A 86 6.64 -3.82 0.04
C ILE A 86 6.94 -4.62 1.30
N ILE A 87 6.30 -4.22 2.40
CA ILE A 87 6.42 -4.86 3.71
C ILE A 87 5.06 -5.36 4.14
N MET A 88 4.98 -6.65 4.44
CA MET A 88 3.76 -7.32 4.89
C MET A 88 3.81 -7.47 6.42
N PRO A 89 2.64 -7.41 7.09
CA PRO A 89 2.55 -7.46 8.55
C PRO A 89 3.01 -8.79 9.18
N ASN A 90 3.11 -9.86 8.40
CA ASN A 90 3.62 -11.17 8.83
C ASN A 90 5.13 -11.31 8.60
N ASN A 91 5.87 -10.20 8.49
CA ASN A 91 7.32 -10.16 8.23
C ASN A 91 7.78 -10.80 6.90
N THR A 92 6.86 -11.04 5.95
CA THR A 92 7.24 -11.21 4.55
C THR A 92 7.55 -9.84 3.96
N TRP A 93 8.76 -9.66 3.41
CA TRP A 93 9.12 -8.46 2.66
C TRP A 93 9.41 -8.86 1.23
N MET A 94 9.18 -7.94 0.31
CA MET A 94 9.41 -8.18 -1.10
C MET A 94 9.84 -6.90 -1.78
N ARG A 95 10.81 -7.03 -2.69
CA ARG A 95 11.21 -5.97 -3.59
C ARG A 95 10.98 -6.40 -5.02
N MET A 96 10.63 -5.46 -5.87
CA MET A 96 10.45 -5.68 -7.30
C MET A 96 11.29 -4.69 -8.10
N ASP A 97 11.86 -5.16 -9.19
CA ASP A 97 12.57 -4.33 -10.16
C ASP A 97 11.62 -3.80 -11.24
N SER A 98 12.16 -3.13 -12.26
CA SER A 98 11.41 -2.65 -13.42
C SER A 98 10.64 -3.76 -14.16
N ASP A 99 9.59 -3.37 -14.87
CA ASP A 99 8.75 -4.25 -15.71
C ASP A 99 8.20 -5.50 -14.99
N THR A 100 7.96 -5.37 -13.69
CA THR A 100 7.55 -6.48 -12.83
C THR A 100 6.08 -6.40 -12.50
N GLN A 101 5.35 -7.48 -12.77
CA GLN A 101 3.93 -7.60 -12.44
C GLN A 101 3.72 -8.62 -11.33
N ILE A 102 3.05 -8.20 -10.26
CA ILE A 102 2.65 -9.09 -9.17
C ILE A 102 1.18 -8.97 -8.82
N GLN A 103 0.63 -9.98 -8.17
CA GLN A 103 -0.68 -9.94 -7.56
C GLN A 103 -0.69 -10.68 -6.21
N LEU A 104 -1.25 -10.06 -5.17
CA LEU A 104 -1.40 -10.73 -3.88
C LEU A 104 -2.59 -11.68 -3.92
N ILE A 105 -2.36 -12.95 -3.60
CA ILE A 105 -3.35 -14.03 -3.71
C ILE A 105 -3.88 -14.46 -2.35
N ALA A 106 -3.00 -14.47 -1.34
CA ALA A 106 -3.38 -14.70 0.05
C ALA A 106 -2.35 -14.04 0.97
N ILE A 107 -2.82 -13.52 2.10
CA ILE A 107 -1.96 -13.07 3.19
C ILE A 107 -2.64 -13.42 4.52
N LYS A 108 -1.92 -14.14 5.36
CA LYS A 108 -2.33 -14.57 6.70
C LYS A 108 -1.14 -14.51 7.65
N ASP A 109 -1.41 -14.73 8.94
CA ASP A 109 -0.38 -14.73 9.97
C ASP A 109 0.74 -15.75 9.68
N ASP A 110 0.41 -16.88 9.04
CA ASP A 110 1.35 -17.99 8.76
C ASP A 110 1.67 -18.17 7.28
N VAL A 111 1.08 -17.45 6.33
CA VAL A 111 1.34 -17.69 4.89
C VAL A 111 1.18 -16.42 4.06
N THR A 112 2.07 -16.26 3.08
CA THR A 112 1.96 -15.25 2.02
C THR A 112 1.97 -15.96 0.67
N GLU A 113 0.90 -15.83 -0.12
CA GLU A 113 0.86 -16.32 -1.50
C GLU A 113 0.78 -15.15 -2.48
N ILE A 114 1.75 -15.09 -3.40
CA ILE A 114 1.89 -14.03 -4.40
C ILE A 114 2.02 -14.68 -5.78
N ASP A 115 1.34 -14.11 -6.76
CA ASP A 115 1.56 -14.44 -8.17
C ASP A 115 2.53 -13.42 -8.77
N VAL A 116 3.63 -13.90 -9.34
CA VAL A 116 4.64 -13.11 -10.03
C VAL A 116 4.53 -13.46 -11.52
N ALA A 117 3.97 -12.54 -12.30
CA ALA A 117 3.61 -12.84 -13.69
C ALA A 117 4.75 -12.61 -14.69
N SER A 118 5.67 -11.70 -14.36
CA SER A 118 6.89 -11.37 -15.10
C SER A 118 7.75 -10.43 -14.27
N GLY A 119 9.02 -10.30 -14.65
CA GLY A 119 9.96 -9.35 -14.06
C GLY A 119 10.87 -10.00 -13.03
N THR A 120 11.45 -9.16 -12.17
CA THR A 120 12.43 -9.56 -11.16
C THR A 120 11.91 -9.21 -9.77
N VAL A 121 11.92 -10.19 -8.86
CA VAL A 121 11.54 -9.97 -7.46
C VAL A 121 12.53 -10.64 -6.52
N ARG A 122 12.78 -9.98 -5.39
CA ARG A 122 13.46 -10.55 -4.23
C ARG A 122 12.48 -10.69 -3.09
N PHE A 123 12.40 -11.88 -2.51
CA PHE A 123 11.64 -12.14 -1.28
C PHE A 123 12.57 -12.24 -0.08
N TYR A 124 12.11 -11.72 1.05
CA TYR A 124 12.73 -11.92 2.36
C TYR A 124 11.67 -12.42 3.33
N ASN A 125 11.83 -13.65 3.81
CA ASN A 125 11.00 -14.21 4.86
C ASN A 125 11.67 -13.98 6.21
N LYS A 126 11.34 -12.86 6.87
CA LYS A 126 11.90 -12.49 8.18
C LYS A 126 11.09 -13.07 9.35
N SER A 127 10.12 -13.93 9.08
CA SER A 127 9.33 -14.63 10.09
C SER A 127 9.94 -16.01 10.40
N SER A 128 9.65 -16.52 11.60
CA SER A 128 10.01 -17.86 12.08
C SER A 128 8.98 -18.95 11.74
N ASP A 129 7.79 -18.57 11.27
CA ASP A 129 6.61 -19.45 11.14
C ASP A 129 5.85 -19.30 9.81
N VAL A 130 6.15 -18.28 9.02
CA VAL A 130 5.50 -18.00 7.75
C VAL A 130 6.13 -18.82 6.63
N THR A 131 5.30 -19.31 5.71
CA THR A 131 5.74 -19.83 4.41
C THR A 131 5.37 -18.84 3.31
N ILE A 132 6.33 -18.51 2.46
CA ILE A 132 6.08 -17.78 1.21
C ILE A 132 5.79 -18.79 0.10
N LYS A 133 4.73 -18.54 -0.65
CA LYS A 133 4.41 -19.26 -1.88
C LYS A 133 4.36 -18.29 -3.06
N ALA A 134 5.38 -18.33 -3.91
CA ALA A 134 5.45 -17.49 -5.11
C ALA A 134 5.04 -18.32 -6.35
N ARG A 135 3.92 -17.96 -6.98
CA ARG A 135 3.45 -18.59 -8.22
C ARG A 135 4.03 -17.88 -9.42
N THR A 136 4.40 -18.64 -10.43
CA THR A 136 4.92 -18.15 -11.71
C THR A 136 4.18 -18.85 -12.86
N PRO A 137 4.34 -18.41 -14.12
CA PRO A 137 3.81 -19.14 -15.26
C PRO A 137 4.36 -20.57 -15.43
N PHE A 138 5.52 -20.89 -14.83
CA PHE A 138 6.25 -22.14 -15.06
C PHE A 138 6.18 -23.12 -13.88
N GLY A 139 5.71 -22.67 -12.72
CA GLY A 139 5.63 -23.45 -11.50
C GLY A 139 5.45 -22.56 -10.29
N TYR A 140 5.67 -23.08 -9.09
CA TYR A 140 5.68 -22.26 -7.88
C TYR A 140 6.87 -22.59 -6.98
N ILE A 141 7.26 -21.59 -6.20
CA ILE A 141 8.33 -21.66 -5.21
C ILE A 141 7.69 -21.66 -3.83
N MET A 142 8.15 -22.57 -2.98
CA MET A 142 7.90 -22.55 -1.54
C MET A 142 9.17 -22.09 -0.84
N GLY A 143 9.11 -20.93 -0.20
CA GLY A 143 10.15 -20.40 0.68
C GLY A 143 9.73 -20.58 2.15
N PRO A 144 10.34 -21.51 2.91
CA PRO A 144 10.15 -21.63 4.36
C PRO A 144 10.54 -20.36 5.13
N ALA A 145 10.33 -20.38 6.44
CA ALA A 145 10.80 -19.36 7.37
C ALA A 145 12.31 -19.09 7.21
N ALA A 146 12.75 -17.85 7.49
CA ALA A 146 14.15 -17.43 7.42
C ALA A 146 14.85 -17.70 6.07
N THR A 147 14.12 -17.58 4.96
CA THR A 147 14.69 -17.67 3.60
C THR A 147 14.68 -16.33 2.88
N SER A 148 15.64 -16.15 1.98
CA SER A 148 15.59 -15.09 0.97
C SER A 148 15.97 -15.66 -0.39
N PHE A 149 15.31 -15.19 -1.44
CA PHE A 149 15.49 -15.73 -2.79
C PHE A 149 15.06 -14.72 -3.86
N ASP A 150 15.71 -14.81 -5.01
CA ASP A 150 15.38 -14.08 -6.22
C ASP A 150 14.60 -14.95 -7.20
N LEU A 151 13.69 -14.29 -7.92
CA LEU A 151 13.03 -14.85 -9.09
C LEU A 151 13.23 -13.91 -10.28
N TYR A 152 13.70 -14.46 -11.40
CA TYR A 152 13.76 -13.79 -12.70
C TYR A 152 12.75 -14.47 -13.63
N ILE A 153 11.62 -13.83 -13.91
CA ILE A 153 10.52 -14.41 -14.67
C ILE A 153 10.43 -13.76 -16.05
N GLY A 154 10.88 -14.48 -17.07
CA GLY A 154 10.77 -14.06 -18.46
C GLY A 154 9.48 -14.52 -19.15
N ASP A 155 9.52 -14.51 -20.49
CA ASP A 155 8.41 -15.00 -21.32
C ASP A 155 8.43 -16.53 -21.47
N GLU A 156 9.60 -17.15 -21.33
CA GLU A 156 9.82 -18.57 -21.67
C GLU A 156 10.25 -19.42 -20.47
N SER A 157 10.90 -18.81 -19.47
CA SER A 157 11.39 -19.51 -18.29
C SER A 157 11.37 -18.63 -17.04
N VAL A 158 11.47 -19.28 -15.88
CA VAL A 158 11.83 -18.67 -14.60
C VAL A 158 13.19 -19.17 -14.16
N GLU A 159 14.00 -18.26 -13.64
CA GLU A 159 15.16 -18.62 -12.84
C GLU A 159 14.90 -18.35 -11.35
N VAL A 160 15.29 -19.30 -10.50
CA VAL A 160 15.18 -19.20 -9.03
C VAL A 160 16.56 -19.29 -8.41
N ILE A 161 16.93 -18.30 -7.61
CA ILE A 161 18.21 -18.22 -6.90
C ILE A 161 17.92 -18.13 -5.41
N ALA A 162 18.40 -19.10 -4.62
CA ALA A 162 18.36 -19.02 -3.17
C ALA A 162 19.53 -18.16 -2.67
N LEU A 163 19.23 -17.16 -1.83
CA LEU A 163 20.22 -16.24 -1.26
C LEU A 163 20.51 -16.58 0.20
N GLU A 164 19.47 -16.95 0.96
CA GLU A 164 19.59 -17.47 2.31
C GLU A 164 18.64 -18.66 2.51
N GLY A 165 19.15 -19.69 3.19
CA GLY A 165 18.40 -20.92 3.47
C GLY A 165 18.14 -21.76 2.20
N THR A 166 17.09 -22.56 2.26
CA THR A 166 16.70 -23.50 1.21
C THR A 166 15.27 -23.22 0.76
N VAL A 167 15.06 -23.10 -0.55
CA VAL A 167 13.73 -22.99 -1.15
C VAL A 167 13.44 -24.19 -2.04
N PHE A 168 12.15 -24.47 -2.25
CA PHE A 168 11.70 -25.59 -3.07
C PHE A 168 10.93 -25.09 -4.28
N TYR A 169 11.42 -25.41 -5.46
CA TYR A 169 10.67 -25.21 -6.70
C TYR A 169 9.82 -26.42 -7.02
N VAL A 170 8.59 -26.18 -7.44
CA VAL A 170 7.65 -27.24 -7.83
C VAL A 170 7.23 -27.02 -9.27
N HIS A 171 7.58 -28.00 -10.11
CA HIS A 171 7.14 -28.07 -11.50
C HIS A 171 5.83 -28.85 -11.58
N GLU A 172 4.69 -28.15 -11.49
CA GLU A 172 3.36 -28.77 -11.31
C GLU A 172 3.03 -29.79 -12.42
N ALA A 173 3.37 -29.50 -13.67
CA ALA A 173 3.09 -30.38 -14.80
C ALA A 173 3.89 -31.70 -14.75
N ALA A 174 5.11 -31.66 -14.22
CA ALA A 174 5.97 -32.84 -14.12
C ALA A 174 5.78 -33.60 -12.79
N LYS A 175 4.98 -33.05 -11.86
CA LYS A 175 4.82 -33.56 -10.50
C LYS A 175 6.15 -33.79 -9.76
N LYS A 176 7.14 -32.93 -10.04
CA LYS A 176 8.47 -32.95 -9.42
C LYS A 176 8.72 -31.71 -8.56
N LYS A 177 9.54 -31.87 -7.54
CA LYS A 177 10.12 -30.77 -6.77
C LYS A 177 11.64 -30.78 -6.85
N PHE A 178 12.22 -29.60 -6.76
CA PHE A 178 13.66 -29.35 -6.83
C PHE A 178 14.05 -28.48 -5.64
N GLU A 179 15.15 -28.83 -5.00
CA GLU A 179 15.72 -28.08 -3.89
C GLU A 179 16.72 -27.06 -4.43
N VAL A 180 16.64 -25.82 -3.94
CA VAL A 180 17.54 -24.73 -4.30
C VAL A 180 18.13 -24.20 -3.00
N ILE A 181 19.42 -24.43 -2.80
CA ILE A 181 20.14 -24.13 -1.56
C ILE A 181 20.99 -22.89 -1.79
N ALA A 182 21.01 -21.98 -0.83
CA ALA A 182 21.89 -20.80 -0.89
C ALA A 182 23.36 -21.20 -1.12
N GLY A 183 24.03 -20.48 -2.01
CA GLY A 183 25.41 -20.78 -2.42
C GLY A 183 25.59 -21.96 -3.39
N SER A 184 24.49 -22.60 -3.80
CA SER A 184 24.50 -23.62 -4.87
C SER A 184 24.05 -23.02 -6.21
N SER A 185 24.07 -23.84 -7.28
CA SER A 185 23.52 -23.46 -8.58
C SER A 185 22.06 -23.00 -8.50
N SER A 186 21.68 -22.04 -9.33
CA SER A 186 20.28 -21.67 -9.53
C SER A 186 19.54 -22.78 -10.26
N ILE A 187 18.22 -22.65 -10.36
CA ILE A 187 17.43 -23.44 -11.28
C ILE A 187 16.85 -22.57 -12.38
N ILE A 188 16.75 -23.11 -13.58
CA ILE A 188 16.03 -22.50 -14.70
C ILE A 188 14.97 -23.49 -15.16
N ALA A 189 13.71 -23.05 -15.18
CA ALA A 189 12.58 -23.89 -15.51
C ALA A 189 11.67 -23.23 -16.55
N ASP A 190 11.27 -24.00 -17.56
CA ASP A 190 10.25 -23.63 -18.52
C ASP A 190 8.97 -24.46 -18.28
N SER A 191 8.12 -24.62 -19.29
CA SER A 191 6.88 -25.42 -19.17
C SER A 191 7.08 -26.94 -19.26
N ARG A 192 8.29 -27.39 -19.62
CA ARG A 192 8.63 -28.78 -19.96
C ARG A 192 9.72 -29.35 -19.07
N GLN A 193 10.72 -28.55 -18.72
CA GLN A 193 11.96 -29.03 -18.10
C GLN A 193 12.53 -28.05 -17.07
N VAL A 194 13.45 -28.57 -16.25
CA VAL A 194 14.17 -27.86 -15.19
C VAL A 194 15.65 -28.21 -15.30
N THR A 195 16.52 -27.20 -15.28
CA THR A 195 17.97 -27.34 -15.43
C THR A 195 18.71 -26.51 -14.38
N ALA A 196 19.98 -26.81 -14.15
CA ALA A 196 20.85 -25.97 -13.31
C ALA A 196 21.27 -24.70 -14.06
N GLY A 197 21.23 -23.56 -13.38
CA GLY A 197 21.80 -22.29 -13.85
C GLY A 197 23.05 -21.90 -13.05
N GLU A 198 23.67 -20.80 -13.46
CA GLU A 198 24.94 -20.33 -12.89
C GLU A 198 24.75 -19.47 -11.63
N ALA A 199 23.50 -19.16 -11.26
CA ALA A 199 23.14 -18.26 -10.14
C ALA A 199 23.65 -16.82 -10.28
N ASP A 200 23.87 -16.37 -11.51
CA ASP A 200 24.26 -14.98 -11.79
C ASP A 200 23.12 -14.01 -11.50
N THR A 201 23.31 -13.19 -10.48
CA THR A 201 22.43 -12.07 -10.16
C THR A 201 22.73 -10.85 -11.02
N ASP A 202 21.72 -10.02 -11.27
CA ASP A 202 21.94 -8.72 -11.93
C ASP A 202 22.71 -7.78 -10.96
N PRO A 203 23.92 -7.30 -11.30
CA PRO A 203 24.72 -6.46 -10.41
C PRO A 203 24.02 -5.16 -10.00
N TYR A 204 23.19 -4.56 -10.85
CA TYR A 204 22.46 -3.34 -10.53
C TYR A 204 21.28 -3.61 -9.59
N TRP A 205 20.63 -4.76 -9.76
CA TRP A 205 19.59 -5.22 -8.86
C TRP A 205 20.16 -5.54 -7.48
N ASP A 206 21.29 -6.24 -7.43
CA ASP A 206 21.99 -6.59 -6.21
C ASP A 206 22.49 -5.36 -5.45
N ALA A 207 23.16 -4.44 -6.13
CA ALA A 207 23.66 -3.20 -5.51
C ALA A 207 22.51 -2.41 -4.86
N TRP A 208 21.38 -2.28 -5.55
CA TRP A 208 20.22 -1.60 -4.99
C TRP A 208 19.63 -2.32 -3.78
N ASN A 209 19.56 -3.66 -3.80
CA ASN A 209 19.13 -4.43 -2.64
C ASN A 209 20.08 -4.26 -1.45
N MET A 210 21.38 -4.28 -1.68
CA MET A 210 22.40 -4.04 -0.65
C MET A 210 22.25 -2.65 -0.02
N ASP A 211 22.03 -1.61 -0.83
CA ASP A 211 21.78 -0.24 -0.32
C ASP A 211 20.53 -0.17 0.54
N ARG A 212 19.45 -0.83 0.11
CA ARG A 212 18.20 -0.93 0.87
C ARG A 212 18.39 -1.69 2.17
N ASP A 213 19.14 -2.79 2.17
CA ASP A 213 19.43 -3.58 3.36
C ASP A 213 20.31 -2.80 4.35
N ALA A 214 21.35 -2.12 3.86
CA ALA A 214 22.17 -1.22 4.67
C ALA A 214 21.34 -0.09 5.31
N LEU A 215 20.38 0.47 4.59
CA LEU A 215 19.43 1.45 5.14
C LEU A 215 18.58 0.86 6.26
N TRP A 216 18.07 -0.36 6.09
CA TRP A 216 17.29 -1.03 7.14
C TRP A 216 18.13 -1.39 8.36
N VAL A 217 19.37 -1.84 8.19
CA VAL A 217 20.30 -2.04 9.30
C VAL A 217 20.49 -0.73 10.08
N LYS A 218 20.70 0.40 9.38
CA LYS A 218 20.82 1.72 10.03
C LYS A 218 19.54 2.09 10.81
N ARG A 219 18.36 1.91 10.20
CA ARG A 219 17.06 2.20 10.82
C ARG A 219 16.79 1.35 12.06
N MET A 220 17.11 0.05 12.00
CA MET A 220 16.90 -0.88 13.10
C MET A 220 17.90 -0.68 14.24
N LYS A 221 19.08 -0.10 13.96
CA LYS A 221 20.08 0.28 14.97
C LYS A 221 19.75 1.60 15.69
N ILE A 222 18.76 2.38 15.25
CA ILE A 222 18.38 3.63 15.93
C ILE A 222 18.01 3.29 17.37
N LYS A 223 18.86 3.74 18.30
CA LYS A 223 18.65 3.56 19.73
C LYS A 223 17.42 4.35 20.13
N GLY A 224 16.50 3.69 20.81
CA GLY A 224 15.19 4.24 21.06
C GLY A 224 14.37 3.37 21.98
N LYS A 225 13.31 3.94 22.52
CA LYS A 225 12.38 3.22 23.39
C LYS A 225 11.01 2.99 22.72
N SER A 226 10.82 3.40 21.46
CA SER A 226 9.57 3.32 20.70
C SER A 226 9.18 1.89 20.41
N ALA A 227 10.15 1.01 20.14
CA ALA A 227 9.90 -0.41 19.93
C ALA A 227 9.16 -1.04 21.12
N ARG A 228 9.44 -0.62 22.37
CA ARG A 228 8.78 -1.15 23.59
C ARG A 228 7.28 -0.81 23.68
N TYR A 229 6.83 0.18 22.92
CA TYR A 229 5.43 0.61 22.87
C TYR A 229 4.70 0.07 21.64
N LEU A 230 5.41 -0.63 20.76
CA LEU A 230 4.88 -1.22 19.56
C LEU A 230 4.78 -2.74 19.72
N PRO A 231 3.77 -3.37 19.13
CA PRO A 231 3.76 -4.81 18.98
C PRO A 231 4.87 -5.28 18.01
N PRO A 232 5.34 -6.54 18.12
CA PRO A 232 6.45 -7.06 17.31
C PRO A 232 6.36 -6.82 15.80
N SER A 233 5.18 -7.03 15.21
CA SER A 233 4.97 -6.82 13.76
C SER A 233 5.06 -5.35 13.32
N LEU A 234 5.00 -4.39 14.26
CA LEU A 234 5.20 -2.97 13.99
C LEU A 234 6.57 -2.46 14.42
N HIS A 235 7.48 -3.29 14.95
CA HIS A 235 8.79 -2.83 15.42
C HIS A 235 9.61 -2.13 14.32
N HIS A 236 9.45 -2.53 13.06
CA HIS A 236 10.12 -1.88 11.92
C HIS A 236 9.66 -0.42 11.69
N HIS A 237 8.62 0.06 12.38
CA HIS A 237 8.22 1.47 12.42
C HIS A 237 8.82 2.26 13.59
N ALA A 238 9.48 1.61 14.56
CA ALA A 238 10.01 2.30 15.74
C ALA A 238 10.95 3.46 15.37
N TYR A 239 11.83 3.23 14.38
CA TYR A 239 12.82 4.22 13.92
C TYR A 239 12.18 5.56 13.51
N VAL A 240 10.99 5.53 12.89
CA VAL A 240 10.33 6.76 12.43
C VAL A 240 9.67 7.50 13.58
N LEU A 241 9.20 6.78 14.61
CA LEU A 241 8.66 7.39 15.82
C LEU A 241 9.76 8.04 16.66
N GLU A 242 10.93 7.41 16.78
CA GLU A 242 12.11 8.01 17.44
C GLU A 242 12.51 9.34 16.81
N GLY A 243 12.60 9.38 15.48
CA GLY A 243 13.08 10.57 14.78
C GLY A 243 12.08 11.71 14.66
N HIS A 244 10.77 11.48 14.88
CA HIS A 244 9.73 12.46 14.54
C HIS A 244 8.81 12.89 15.69
N GLY A 245 9.04 12.39 16.89
CA GLY A 245 8.21 12.70 18.03
C GLY A 245 8.82 12.23 19.34
N ARG A 246 8.01 12.28 20.39
CA ARG A 246 8.41 11.89 21.74
C ARG A 246 7.27 11.22 22.48
N TRP A 247 7.61 10.27 23.35
CA TRP A 247 6.64 9.62 24.23
C TRP A 247 6.40 10.48 25.46
N GLU A 248 5.14 10.84 25.70
CA GLU A 248 4.70 11.63 26.85
C GLU A 248 3.78 10.77 27.74
N ARG A 249 3.97 10.90 29.05
CA ARG A 249 3.05 10.32 30.03
C ARG A 249 1.88 11.30 30.20
N VAL A 250 0.68 10.88 29.82
CA VAL A 250 -0.50 11.74 29.76
C VAL A 250 -1.67 11.10 30.49
N TYR A 251 -2.42 11.88 31.27
CA TYR A 251 -3.65 11.41 31.90
C TYR A 251 -4.79 11.38 30.87
N TYR A 252 -5.32 10.20 30.59
CA TYR A 252 -6.39 10.00 29.62
C TYR A 252 -7.30 8.85 30.07
N ASP A 253 -8.61 9.10 30.03
CA ASP A 253 -9.65 8.10 30.34
C ASP A 253 -9.48 7.43 31.71
N GLY A 254 -9.21 8.25 32.74
CA GLY A 254 -9.12 7.80 34.13
C GLY A 254 -7.74 7.27 34.55
N ALA A 255 -6.76 7.18 33.64
CA ALA A 255 -5.44 6.64 33.96
C ALA A 255 -4.28 7.38 33.24
N TYR A 256 -3.07 7.26 33.79
CA TYR A 256 -1.87 7.69 33.07
C TYR A 256 -1.51 6.67 31.97
N GLN A 257 -1.34 7.17 30.76
CA GLN A 257 -0.96 6.42 29.56
C GLN A 257 0.32 7.01 28.94
N TYR A 258 1.02 6.22 28.13
CA TYR A 258 2.14 6.72 27.33
C TYR A 258 1.70 6.89 25.88
N PHE A 259 1.58 8.13 25.43
CA PHE A 259 1.21 8.46 24.05
C PHE A 259 2.38 9.14 23.34
N TRP A 260 2.46 8.94 22.03
CA TRP A 260 3.50 9.54 21.21
C TRP A 260 3.01 10.86 20.63
N ARG A 261 3.79 11.92 20.78
CA ARG A 261 3.46 13.24 20.25
C ARG A 261 4.41 13.60 19.09
N PRO A 262 3.91 13.95 17.90
CA PRO A 262 4.76 14.45 16.83
C PRO A 262 5.33 15.83 17.20
N VAL A 263 6.61 16.06 16.88
CA VAL A 263 7.30 17.33 17.16
C VAL A 263 7.68 18.12 15.91
N TYR A 264 7.74 17.47 14.74
CA TYR A 264 8.02 18.13 13.45
C TYR A 264 6.75 18.21 12.60
N VAL A 265 5.78 18.98 13.07
CA VAL A 265 4.52 19.25 12.37
C VAL A 265 4.22 20.76 12.38
N ASN A 266 3.52 21.22 11.34
CA ASN A 266 3.16 22.63 11.21
C ASN A 266 2.20 23.09 12.34
N VAL A 267 2.26 24.37 12.71
CA VAL A 267 1.32 24.97 13.67
C VAL A 267 -0.12 24.76 13.22
N GLY A 268 -0.96 24.17 14.07
CA GLY A 268 -2.36 23.85 13.75
C GLY A 268 -2.55 22.60 12.88
N TRP A 269 -1.52 21.74 12.82
CA TRP A 269 -1.62 20.37 12.29
C TRP A 269 -2.63 19.55 13.08
N ALA A 270 -3.32 18.65 12.37
CA ALA A 270 -4.20 17.66 12.93
C ALA A 270 -4.09 16.35 12.12
N PRO A 271 -4.44 15.19 12.69
CA PRO A 271 -4.53 13.94 11.97
C PRO A 271 -5.41 14.07 10.73
N PHE A 272 -5.06 13.34 9.67
CA PHE A 272 -5.81 13.36 8.41
C PHE A 272 -5.88 14.75 7.75
N THR A 273 -4.79 15.54 7.81
CA THR A 273 -4.72 16.85 7.13
C THR A 273 -3.58 17.02 6.12
N ALA A 274 -2.41 16.39 6.33
CA ALA A 274 -1.30 16.42 5.39
C ALA A 274 -1.15 15.06 4.69
N GLY A 275 -1.71 14.96 3.50
CA GLY A 275 -1.95 13.70 2.80
C GLY A 275 -3.20 13.81 1.95
N ARG A 276 -3.71 12.68 1.49
CA ARG A 276 -4.92 12.63 0.66
C ARG A 276 -5.85 11.50 1.06
N TRP A 277 -7.12 11.68 0.78
CA TRP A 277 -8.11 10.62 0.76
C TRP A 277 -8.15 9.97 -0.63
N THR A 278 -8.13 8.64 -0.64
CA THR A 278 -8.41 7.79 -1.82
C THR A 278 -9.44 6.73 -1.43
N VAL A 279 -9.88 5.90 -2.35
CA VAL A 279 -10.77 4.77 -2.13
C VAL A 279 -10.01 3.48 -2.41
N TRP A 280 -9.94 2.62 -1.41
CA TRP A 280 -9.34 1.29 -1.52
C TRP A 280 -10.31 0.27 -0.91
N TYR A 281 -10.67 -0.74 -1.70
CA TYR A 281 -11.70 -1.74 -1.35
C TYR A 281 -13.06 -1.15 -0.92
N GLY A 282 -13.42 -0.01 -1.50
CA GLY A 282 -14.68 0.69 -1.28
C GLY A 282 -14.66 1.66 -0.10
N ASP A 283 -13.67 1.55 0.78
CA ASP A 283 -13.51 2.42 1.94
C ASP A 283 -12.56 3.58 1.63
N HIS A 284 -12.80 4.72 2.27
CA HIS A 284 -11.90 5.87 2.17
C HIS A 284 -10.64 5.62 2.98
N THR A 285 -9.51 5.59 2.28
CA THR A 285 -8.20 5.34 2.85
C THR A 285 -7.37 6.61 2.85
N TRP A 286 -6.74 6.88 3.98
CA TRP A 286 -5.79 7.97 4.12
C TRP A 286 -4.43 7.57 3.56
N ILE A 287 -3.85 8.40 2.70
CA ILE A 287 -2.47 8.26 2.23
C ILE A 287 -1.68 9.43 2.82
N PRO A 288 -0.89 9.20 3.87
CA PRO A 288 -0.22 10.26 4.60
C PRO A 288 0.96 10.84 3.83
N CYS A 289 1.26 12.12 4.07
CA CYS A 289 2.54 12.71 3.65
C CYS A 289 3.58 12.67 4.77
N GLU A 290 3.17 12.52 6.02
CA GLU A 290 4.09 12.47 7.14
C GLU A 290 4.88 11.16 7.16
N PRO A 291 6.20 11.17 7.46
CA PRO A 291 6.99 9.94 7.52
C PRO A 291 6.46 8.90 8.53
N PHE A 292 5.92 9.36 9.66
CA PHE A 292 5.28 8.54 10.69
C PHE A 292 3.81 8.20 10.38
N GLY A 293 3.30 8.68 9.25
CA GLY A 293 1.87 8.71 8.97
C GLY A 293 1.27 7.33 8.81
N TYR A 294 1.95 6.39 8.13
CA TYR A 294 1.41 5.04 7.91
C TYR A 294 1.07 4.34 9.22
N VAL A 295 2.03 4.28 10.15
CA VAL A 295 1.81 3.59 11.43
C VAL A 295 0.77 4.31 12.28
N THR A 296 0.80 5.65 12.33
CA THR A 296 -0.04 6.42 13.25
C THR A 296 -1.48 6.63 12.79
N HIS A 297 -1.73 6.72 11.47
CA HIS A 297 -3.08 6.91 10.93
C HIS A 297 -3.83 5.59 10.72
N HIS A 298 -3.11 4.48 10.55
CA HIS A 298 -3.73 3.18 10.27
C HIS A 298 -3.74 2.22 11.46
N TYR A 299 -2.85 2.40 12.45
CA TYR A 299 -2.85 1.62 13.69
C TYR A 299 -3.04 2.55 14.89
N GLY A 300 -3.70 2.05 15.94
CA GLY A 300 -3.94 2.84 17.14
C GLY A 300 -5.01 3.92 16.95
N ASN A 301 -4.84 5.05 17.64
CA ASN A 301 -5.79 6.16 17.67
C ASN A 301 -5.09 7.50 17.86
N TRP A 302 -5.67 8.54 17.31
CA TRP A 302 -5.31 9.90 17.68
C TRP A 302 -6.17 10.39 18.84
N VAL A 303 -5.53 11.00 19.82
CA VAL A 303 -6.15 11.55 21.03
C VAL A 303 -5.75 13.01 21.18
N PHE A 304 -6.73 13.89 21.34
CA PHE A 304 -6.47 15.30 21.63
C PHE A 304 -6.42 15.54 23.14
N VAL A 305 -5.28 15.99 23.65
CA VAL A 305 -5.02 16.19 25.08
C VAL A 305 -4.00 17.31 25.29
N ASN A 306 -4.22 18.15 26.30
CA ASN A 306 -3.36 19.30 26.63
C ASN A 306 -3.09 20.24 25.44
N GLY A 307 -4.06 20.40 24.53
CA GLY A 307 -3.93 21.26 23.35
C GLY A 307 -3.19 20.63 22.15
N PHE A 308 -2.77 19.37 22.26
CA PHE A 308 -2.02 18.67 21.22
C PHE A 308 -2.67 17.34 20.82
N TRP A 309 -2.41 16.93 19.58
CA TRP A 309 -2.73 15.59 19.12
C TRP A 309 -1.59 14.65 19.50
N CYS A 310 -1.91 13.62 20.29
CA CYS A 310 -1.02 12.54 20.67
C CYS A 310 -1.56 11.23 20.11
N TRP A 311 -0.68 10.38 19.59
CA TRP A 311 -0.99 9.06 19.10
C TRP A 311 -0.95 8.05 20.24
N ALA A 312 -2.10 7.41 20.48
CA ALA A 312 -2.21 6.24 21.33
C ALA A 312 -1.91 4.99 20.49
N PRO A 313 -0.85 4.22 20.80
CA PRO A 313 -0.52 3.01 20.07
C PRO A 313 -1.65 1.98 20.14
N PRO A 314 -1.71 1.03 19.19
CA PRO A 314 -2.52 -0.16 19.40
C PRO A 314 -2.11 -0.84 20.71
N VAL A 315 -3.08 -1.32 21.48
CA VAL A 315 -2.84 -1.91 22.81
C VAL A 315 -1.79 -3.02 22.68
N ALA A 316 -0.64 -2.85 23.33
CA ALA A 316 0.45 -3.83 23.37
C ALA A 316 0.23 -4.94 24.44
N TYR A 317 -0.75 -4.77 25.33
CA TYR A 317 -0.95 -5.64 26.49
C TYR A 317 -2.05 -6.68 26.29
N VAL A 318 -1.69 -7.93 26.61
CA VAL A 318 -2.56 -9.11 26.70
C VAL A 318 -3.52 -8.92 27.88
N ARG A 319 -4.82 -8.80 27.62
CA ARG A 319 -5.84 -9.14 28.62
C ARG A 319 -6.11 -10.63 28.45
N VAL A 320 -5.90 -11.41 29.51
CA VAL A 320 -6.12 -12.86 29.62
C VAL A 320 -7.22 -13.38 28.69
N HIS A 321 -6.85 -13.70 27.45
CA HIS A 321 -7.63 -14.37 26.42
C HIS A 321 -6.58 -15.16 25.64
N LEU A 322 -6.83 -16.45 25.41
CA LEU A 322 -5.94 -17.33 24.67
C LEU A 322 -5.72 -16.80 23.24
N GLY A 323 -4.64 -16.05 23.02
CA GLY A 323 -4.23 -15.58 21.71
C GLY A 323 -3.33 -14.34 21.75
N PRO A 324 -2.50 -14.12 20.71
CA PRO A 324 -1.69 -12.92 20.60
C PRO A 324 -2.57 -11.65 20.58
N PRO A 325 -2.10 -10.50 21.08
CA PRO A 325 -2.86 -9.26 21.07
C PRO A 325 -3.18 -8.85 19.63
N ARG A 326 -4.45 -9.02 19.24
CA ARG A 326 -4.93 -8.68 17.90
C ARG A 326 -5.32 -7.20 17.85
N PHE A 327 -4.38 -6.36 17.44
CA PHE A 327 -4.68 -5.03 16.93
C PHE A 327 -4.92 -5.10 15.41
N ALA A 328 -5.48 -4.03 14.84
CA ALA A 328 -5.92 -4.03 13.46
C ALA A 328 -5.49 -2.76 12.73
N TRP A 329 -5.28 -2.91 11.42
CA TRP A 329 -5.12 -1.81 10.48
C TRP A 329 -6.49 -1.24 10.11
N TYR A 330 -6.59 0.08 9.92
CA TYR A 330 -7.80 0.77 9.46
C TYR A 330 -7.49 1.73 8.31
N PRO A 331 -8.38 1.88 7.30
CA PRO A 331 -8.21 2.81 6.18
C PRO A 331 -7.96 4.27 6.60
N GLY A 332 -8.70 4.74 7.60
CA GLY A 332 -8.55 6.07 8.18
C GLY A 332 -9.72 6.33 9.12
N ARG A 333 -9.48 6.19 10.43
CA ARG A 333 -10.55 6.22 11.44
C ARG A 333 -11.12 7.63 11.63
N VAL A 334 -12.09 7.96 10.78
CA VAL A 334 -12.84 9.22 10.82
C VAL A 334 -14.35 8.97 10.70
N ALA A 335 -15.16 9.89 11.22
CA ALA A 335 -16.57 10.01 10.88
C ALA A 335 -16.74 11.06 9.78
N TRP A 336 -17.51 10.75 8.73
CA TRP A 336 -17.78 11.70 7.66
C TRP A 336 -18.97 12.60 8.00
N ILE A 337 -18.87 13.86 7.61
CA ILE A 337 -19.94 14.85 7.73
C ILE A 337 -20.10 15.61 6.41
N HIS A 338 -21.32 16.04 6.08
CA HIS A 338 -21.56 16.82 4.86
C HIS A 338 -22.71 17.82 5.01
N PHE A 339 -22.64 18.92 4.25
CA PHE A 339 -23.70 19.92 4.13
C PHE A 339 -23.54 20.73 2.83
N GLY A 340 -24.57 20.74 1.98
CA GLY A 340 -24.53 21.45 0.70
C GLY A 340 -23.38 20.99 -0.20
N VAL A 341 -22.44 21.89 -0.49
CA VAL A 341 -21.22 21.62 -1.28
C VAL A 341 -20.03 21.18 -0.43
N HIS A 342 -20.15 21.21 0.90
CA HIS A 342 -19.07 20.89 1.82
C HIS A 342 -19.08 19.43 2.22
N ILE A 343 -17.87 18.91 2.39
CA ILE A 343 -17.62 17.63 3.04
C ILE A 343 -16.57 17.82 4.13
N GLY A 344 -16.68 17.04 5.18
CA GLY A 344 -15.71 17.04 6.25
C GLY A 344 -15.58 15.71 6.95
N TRP A 345 -14.62 15.63 7.85
CA TRP A 345 -14.35 14.47 8.66
C TRP A 345 -13.94 14.84 10.07
N VAL A 346 -14.25 13.96 11.00
CA VAL A 346 -13.91 14.07 12.42
C VAL A 346 -13.01 12.88 12.77
N PRO A 347 -11.76 13.10 13.23
CA PRO A 347 -10.95 12.00 13.77
C PRO A 347 -11.72 11.27 14.88
N LEU A 348 -11.73 9.94 14.85
CA LEU A 348 -12.46 9.15 15.84
C LEU A 348 -11.63 8.94 17.11
N ALA A 349 -12.29 9.09 18.26
CA ALA A 349 -11.72 8.70 19.54
C ALA A 349 -11.63 7.16 19.68
N PRO A 350 -10.78 6.64 20.59
CA PRO A 350 -10.54 5.20 20.75
C PRO A 350 -11.79 4.31 20.77
N HIS A 351 -12.85 4.75 21.45
CA HIS A 351 -14.06 3.97 21.65
C HIS A 351 -15.16 4.21 20.61
N GLU A 352 -14.99 5.18 19.72
CA GLU A 352 -16.00 5.50 18.72
C GLU A 352 -15.99 4.48 17.58
N PRO A 353 -17.19 4.06 17.12
CA PRO A 353 -17.32 3.09 16.04
C PRO A 353 -16.81 3.67 14.72
N TYR A 354 -16.06 2.86 13.98
CA TYR A 354 -15.62 3.17 12.62
C TYR A 354 -16.55 2.46 11.63
N TYR A 355 -17.21 3.23 10.76
CA TYR A 355 -18.13 2.69 9.76
C TYR A 355 -17.39 2.46 8.43
N CYS A 356 -17.62 1.30 7.83
CA CYS A 356 -16.87 0.86 6.65
C CYS A 356 -17.60 -0.26 5.89
N TYR A 357 -17.17 -0.56 4.67
CA TYR A 357 -17.71 -1.65 3.86
C TYR A 357 -17.11 -3.01 4.21
N ARG A 358 -15.92 -3.03 4.84
CA ARG A 358 -15.22 -4.25 5.25
C ARG A 358 -14.92 -4.26 6.73
N ARG A 359 -14.85 -5.45 7.33
CA ARG A 359 -14.57 -5.59 8.76
C ARG A 359 -13.07 -5.51 9.06
N TRP A 360 -12.54 -4.29 9.11
CA TRP A 360 -11.11 -4.05 9.31
C TRP A 360 -10.59 -4.48 10.70
N GLY A 361 -11.44 -4.40 11.74
CA GLY A 361 -11.06 -4.78 13.09
C GLY A 361 -12.20 -4.64 14.09
N ARG A 362 -11.90 -4.79 15.39
CA ARG A 362 -12.90 -4.85 16.48
C ARG A 362 -13.84 -3.63 16.55
N ARG A 363 -13.39 -2.44 16.12
CA ARG A 363 -14.18 -1.20 16.14
C ARG A 363 -14.89 -0.91 14.82
N ALA A 364 -14.77 -1.80 13.84
CA ALA A 364 -15.43 -1.68 12.54
C ALA A 364 -16.91 -2.08 12.63
N VAL A 365 -17.79 -1.24 12.11
CA VAL A 365 -19.21 -1.50 11.90
C VAL A 365 -19.46 -1.57 10.40
N VAL A 366 -19.76 -2.77 9.90
CA VAL A 366 -19.93 -3.01 8.46
C VAL A 366 -21.26 -2.43 7.97
N VAL A 367 -21.17 -1.52 7.01
CA VAL A 367 -22.30 -0.84 6.38
C VAL A 367 -22.80 -1.67 5.20
N LYS A 368 -23.85 -2.48 5.42
CA LYS A 368 -24.55 -3.21 4.34
C LYS A 368 -25.66 -2.36 3.70
N ASN A 369 -26.41 -1.61 4.51
CA ASN A 369 -27.47 -0.73 4.06
C ASN A 369 -27.27 0.67 4.65
N ILE A 370 -26.93 1.63 3.79
CA ILE A 370 -26.58 3.00 4.20
C ILE A 370 -27.80 3.76 4.73
N ASN A 371 -29.02 3.41 4.32
CA ASN A 371 -30.22 4.12 4.76
C ASN A 371 -30.54 3.87 6.23
N ILE A 372 -30.35 2.64 6.71
CA ILE A 372 -30.69 2.25 8.09
C ILE A 372 -29.72 2.87 9.10
N ILE A 373 -28.43 2.90 8.78
CA ILE A 373 -27.38 3.36 9.71
C ILE A 373 -27.39 4.89 9.89
N ASN A 374 -27.74 5.64 8.83
CA ASN A 374 -27.80 7.10 8.88
C ASN A 374 -28.81 7.64 9.92
N VAL A 375 -29.91 6.93 10.15
CA VAL A 375 -31.04 7.44 10.95
C VAL A 375 -30.69 7.61 12.45
N ASN A 376 -29.68 6.90 12.96
CA ASN A 376 -29.35 6.88 14.39
C ASN A 376 -28.06 7.61 14.78
N LEU A 377 -27.32 8.20 13.83
CA LEU A 377 -26.04 8.86 14.11
C LEU A 377 -26.22 10.33 14.50
N LYS A 378 -25.82 10.65 15.73
CA LYS A 378 -25.86 12.01 16.27
C LYS A 378 -24.48 12.67 16.23
N ILE A 379 -24.33 13.72 15.43
CA ILE A 379 -23.06 14.43 15.20
C ILE A 379 -22.43 14.99 16.49
N ASN A 380 -23.24 15.43 17.45
CA ASN A 380 -22.78 15.99 18.72
C ASN A 380 -22.22 14.94 19.70
N LYS A 381 -22.34 13.64 19.39
CA LYS A 381 -21.74 12.58 20.21
C LYS A 381 -20.26 12.34 19.92
N TYR A 382 -19.73 12.87 18.81
CA TYR A 382 -18.31 12.71 18.49
C TYR A 382 -17.45 13.59 19.40
N ARG A 383 -16.54 12.97 20.16
CA ARG A 383 -15.64 13.61 21.14
C ARG A 383 -14.83 14.74 20.51
N TYR A 384 -14.40 14.56 19.26
CA TYR A 384 -13.54 15.51 18.55
C TYR A 384 -14.28 16.36 17.52
N ILE A 385 -15.61 16.53 17.64
CA ILE A 385 -16.40 17.33 16.68
C ILE A 385 -15.88 18.76 16.50
N LYS A 386 -15.30 19.35 17.56
CA LYS A 386 -14.68 20.69 17.52
C LYS A 386 -13.40 20.77 16.67
N HIS A 387 -12.85 19.62 16.28
CA HIS A 387 -11.67 19.48 15.43
C HIS A 387 -12.02 18.92 14.05
N ALA A 388 -13.29 19.01 13.63
CA ALA A 388 -13.71 18.61 12.30
C ALA A 388 -12.93 19.39 11.23
N VAL A 389 -12.47 18.67 10.20
CA VAL A 389 -11.88 19.27 9.01
C VAL A 389 -12.98 19.36 7.97
N VAL A 390 -13.24 20.56 7.46
CA VAL A 390 -14.30 20.82 6.46
C VAL A 390 -13.69 21.49 5.24
N ILE A 391 -14.02 21.00 4.05
CA ILE A 391 -13.53 21.49 2.76
C ILE A 391 -14.68 21.60 1.74
N ASP A 392 -14.45 22.31 0.64
CA ASP A 392 -15.25 22.11 -0.57
C ASP A 392 -15.03 20.69 -1.11
N ARG A 393 -16.12 19.95 -1.40
CA ARG A 393 -16.06 18.54 -1.82
C ARG A 393 -15.27 18.31 -3.09
N ASN A 394 -15.11 19.32 -3.96
CA ASN A 394 -14.31 19.21 -5.18
C ASN A 394 -12.81 19.03 -4.87
N ASN A 395 -12.36 19.40 -3.67
CA ASN A 395 -10.96 19.26 -3.27
C ASN A 395 -10.64 17.88 -2.71
N LEU A 396 -11.64 17.07 -2.33
CA LEU A 396 -11.43 15.81 -1.61
C LEU A 396 -10.42 14.88 -2.28
N TYR A 397 -10.49 14.75 -3.62
CA TYR A 397 -9.60 13.87 -4.40
C TYR A 397 -8.60 14.62 -5.28
N LYS A 398 -8.44 15.93 -5.09
CA LYS A 398 -7.57 16.76 -5.95
C LYS A 398 -6.27 17.19 -5.26
N VAL A 399 -6.34 17.37 -3.94
CA VAL A 399 -5.22 17.89 -3.15
C VAL A 399 -4.55 16.77 -2.34
N ASN A 400 -3.28 16.99 -2.01
CA ASN A 400 -2.48 16.17 -1.10
C ASN A 400 -2.19 16.90 0.23
N ASN A 401 -2.88 18.00 0.49
CA ASN A 401 -2.79 18.74 1.74
C ASN A 401 -4.08 19.56 1.93
N TYR A 402 -4.84 19.23 2.96
CA TYR A 402 -6.12 19.89 3.24
C TYR A 402 -5.99 21.18 4.04
N ARG A 403 -4.81 21.50 4.57
CA ARG A 403 -4.57 22.74 5.35
C ARG A 403 -4.95 24.00 4.57
N ASN A 404 -4.69 24.02 3.27
CA ASN A 404 -4.86 25.20 2.42
C ASN A 404 -6.28 25.33 1.85
N VAL A 405 -7.04 24.22 1.82
CA VAL A 405 -8.41 24.19 1.29
C VAL A 405 -9.46 24.02 2.40
N ARG A 406 -9.05 23.86 3.66
CA ARG A 406 -9.97 23.79 4.79
C ARG A 406 -10.63 25.14 5.03
N ILE A 407 -11.93 25.11 5.27
CA ILE A 407 -12.70 26.26 5.73
C ILE A 407 -12.28 26.54 7.16
N ARG A 408 -11.71 27.73 7.39
CA ARG A 408 -11.25 28.16 8.71
C ARG A 408 -12.41 28.77 9.50
N ASN A 409 -12.32 28.70 10.82
CA ASN A 409 -13.22 29.38 11.75
C ASN A 409 -14.71 29.03 11.59
N ILE A 410 -15.02 27.82 11.15
CA ILE A 410 -16.41 27.37 11.09
C ILE A 410 -16.93 27.19 12.53
N ASN A 411 -18.07 27.81 12.84
CA ASN A 411 -18.63 27.74 14.19
C ASN A 411 -19.10 26.29 14.48
N ASN A 412 -18.71 25.73 15.64
CA ASN A 412 -19.14 24.40 16.06
C ASN A 412 -20.66 24.22 16.09
N ARG A 413 -21.41 25.27 16.47
CA ARG A 413 -22.87 25.27 16.43
C ARG A 413 -23.39 25.10 15.01
N THR A 414 -22.71 25.66 14.00
CA THR A 414 -23.04 25.48 12.59
C THR A 414 -22.81 24.04 12.15
N ILE A 415 -21.68 23.44 12.55
CA ILE A 415 -21.43 22.02 12.27
C ILE A 415 -22.55 21.16 12.85
N ILE A 416 -22.83 21.31 14.15
CA ILE A 416 -23.82 20.49 14.86
C ILE A 416 -25.24 20.66 14.30
N ARG A 417 -25.63 21.88 13.90
CA ARG A 417 -27.00 22.15 13.43
C ARG A 417 -27.23 21.83 11.96
N LYS A 418 -26.21 22.00 11.10
CA LYS A 418 -26.39 21.93 9.64
C LYS A 418 -25.80 20.68 9.00
N TYR A 419 -24.75 20.09 9.57
CA TYR A 419 -24.07 18.95 8.94
C TYR A 419 -24.75 17.63 9.30
N HIS A 420 -24.82 16.75 8.31
CA HIS A 420 -25.30 15.38 8.47
C HIS A 420 -24.12 14.43 8.55
N VAL A 421 -24.22 13.43 9.42
CA VAL A 421 -23.24 12.34 9.50
C VAL A 421 -23.46 11.38 8.33
N ALA A 422 -22.37 10.93 7.72
CA ALA A 422 -22.36 9.84 6.78
C ALA A 422 -21.47 8.70 7.34
N PRO A 423 -22.00 7.48 7.54
CA PRO A 423 -21.19 6.31 7.93
C PRO A 423 -20.07 6.06 6.92
N VAL A 424 -20.43 6.13 5.63
CA VAL A 424 -19.52 6.01 4.49
C VAL A 424 -19.96 7.03 3.44
N ILE A 425 -19.01 7.56 2.68
CA ILE A 425 -19.32 8.51 1.61
C ILE A 425 -20.07 7.80 0.49
N ASN A 426 -21.13 8.44 0.01
CA ASN A 426 -21.97 7.96 -1.07
C ASN A 426 -22.47 9.13 -1.93
N ASN A 427 -23.40 8.85 -2.85
CA ASN A 427 -23.99 9.88 -3.73
C ASN A 427 -24.75 11.00 -2.99
N ARG A 428 -25.12 10.83 -1.71
CA ARG A 428 -25.74 11.91 -0.91
C ARG A 428 -24.70 12.91 -0.42
N ALA A 429 -23.54 12.43 0.03
CA ALA A 429 -22.44 13.28 0.46
C ALA A 429 -21.73 13.93 -0.74
N ILE A 430 -21.54 13.19 -1.83
CA ILE A 430 -20.91 13.66 -3.06
C ILE A 430 -21.77 13.22 -4.24
N ARG A 431 -22.50 14.17 -4.86
CA ARG A 431 -23.52 13.89 -5.90
C ARG A 431 -23.08 12.93 -7.02
N ASN A 432 -21.81 12.97 -7.42
CA ASN A 432 -21.23 12.16 -8.50
C ASN A 432 -20.23 11.09 -7.99
N TYR A 433 -20.31 10.67 -6.72
CA TYR A 433 -19.38 9.73 -6.09
C TYR A 433 -19.19 8.43 -6.89
N LYS A 434 -20.28 7.84 -7.40
CA LYS A 434 -20.20 6.61 -8.20
C LYS A 434 -19.35 6.78 -9.47
N ASN A 435 -19.38 7.96 -10.10
CA ASN A 435 -18.80 8.16 -11.43
C ASN A 435 -17.42 8.84 -11.40
N THR A 436 -16.97 9.34 -10.25
CA THR A 436 -15.69 10.05 -10.17
C THR A 436 -14.51 9.07 -10.09
N LYS A 437 -13.81 8.85 -11.21
CA LYS A 437 -12.60 8.00 -11.26
C LYS A 437 -11.48 8.46 -10.33
N ARG A 438 -11.38 9.78 -10.10
CA ARG A 438 -10.37 10.41 -9.24
C ARG A 438 -10.35 9.87 -7.81
N LYS A 439 -11.44 9.24 -7.36
CA LYS A 439 -11.48 8.64 -6.02
C LYS A 439 -10.46 7.51 -5.85
N TYR A 440 -9.98 6.90 -6.93
CA TYR A 440 -8.96 5.85 -6.89
C TYR A 440 -7.52 6.38 -7.01
N ASN A 441 -7.31 7.70 -7.13
CA ASN A 441 -6.00 8.29 -7.34
C ASN A 441 -5.20 8.41 -6.03
N PHE A 442 -4.11 7.66 -5.93
CA PHE A 442 -3.13 7.80 -4.85
C PHE A 442 -2.11 8.92 -5.12
N THR A 443 -1.95 9.31 -6.39
CA THR A 443 -1.10 10.43 -6.82
C THR A 443 -1.85 11.31 -7.85
N ASN A 444 -1.26 12.46 -8.20
CA ASN A 444 -1.78 13.29 -9.30
C ASN A 444 -1.10 12.95 -10.64
N VAL A 445 -0.35 11.86 -10.69
CA VAL A 445 0.34 11.39 -11.89
C VAL A 445 -0.71 10.83 -12.86
N ASN A 446 -0.66 11.28 -14.11
CA ASN A 446 -1.51 10.74 -15.16
C ASN A 446 -0.82 9.52 -15.78
N VAL A 447 -1.41 8.35 -15.59
CA VAL A 447 -0.92 7.12 -16.20
C VAL A 447 -1.21 7.15 -17.70
N THR A 448 -0.18 6.92 -18.51
CA THR A 448 -0.28 6.93 -19.99
C THR A 448 -0.24 5.53 -20.61
N ARG A 449 -0.10 4.49 -19.78
CA ARG A 449 -0.01 3.09 -20.19
C ARG A 449 -1.25 2.34 -19.73
N ASN A 450 -1.86 1.61 -20.65
CA ASN A 450 -3.03 0.78 -20.36
C ASN A 450 -2.60 -0.67 -20.15
N PRO A 451 -3.31 -1.45 -19.30
CA PRO A 451 -3.01 -2.86 -19.13
C PRO A 451 -3.22 -3.62 -20.45
N HIS A 452 -2.29 -4.50 -20.79
CA HIS A 452 -2.49 -5.41 -21.91
C HIS A 452 -3.63 -6.40 -21.61
N ARG A 453 -4.37 -6.85 -22.62
CA ARG A 453 -5.52 -7.75 -22.41
C ARG A 453 -5.12 -9.06 -21.71
N THR A 454 -3.94 -9.59 -22.00
CA THR A 454 -3.44 -10.80 -21.32
C THR A 454 -3.23 -10.57 -19.82
N VAL A 455 -2.80 -9.36 -19.44
CA VAL A 455 -2.64 -8.93 -18.04
C VAL A 455 -4.00 -8.89 -17.36
N VAL A 456 -4.98 -8.19 -17.96
CA VAL A 456 -6.36 -8.12 -17.44
C VAL A 456 -6.96 -9.51 -17.24
N ASN A 457 -6.87 -10.37 -18.27
CA ASN A 457 -7.40 -11.73 -18.21
C ASN A 457 -6.74 -12.55 -17.08
N LYS A 458 -5.43 -12.39 -16.88
CA LYS A 458 -4.71 -13.09 -15.81
C LYS A 458 -5.13 -12.59 -14.43
N ILE A 459 -5.26 -11.28 -14.24
CA ILE A 459 -5.75 -10.67 -12.99
C ILE A 459 -7.13 -11.22 -12.64
N GLN A 460 -8.04 -11.28 -13.63
CA GLN A 460 -9.39 -11.81 -13.45
C GLN A 460 -9.37 -13.30 -13.09
N ARG A 461 -8.59 -14.14 -13.80
CA ARG A 461 -8.44 -15.56 -13.44
C ARG A 461 -7.94 -15.73 -12.01
N ASN A 462 -6.91 -14.98 -11.61
CA ASN A 462 -6.37 -15.02 -10.26
C ASN A 462 -7.39 -14.60 -9.21
N HIS A 463 -8.27 -13.63 -9.50
CA HIS A 463 -9.35 -13.26 -8.60
C HIS A 463 -10.29 -14.43 -8.28
N PHE A 464 -10.60 -15.28 -9.28
CA PHE A 464 -11.36 -16.51 -9.07
C PHE A 464 -10.59 -17.58 -8.31
N VAL A 465 -9.26 -17.63 -8.41
CA VAL A 465 -8.41 -18.58 -7.67
C VAL A 465 -8.17 -18.13 -6.22
N ALA A 466 -8.14 -16.83 -5.96
CA ALA A 466 -7.94 -16.27 -4.62
C ALA A 466 -9.16 -16.52 -3.70
N LYS A 467 -10.39 -16.42 -4.22
CA LYS A 467 -11.63 -16.66 -3.45
C LYS A 467 -11.69 -18.06 -2.78
N PRO A 468 -11.40 -19.17 -3.48
CA PRO A 468 -11.30 -20.51 -2.88
C PRO A 468 -10.14 -20.69 -1.89
N ARG A 469 -9.11 -19.86 -1.98
CA ARG A 469 -7.87 -19.98 -1.19
C ARG A 469 -7.90 -19.28 0.16
N ALA A 470 -9.08 -18.85 0.61
CA ALA A 470 -9.33 -18.44 1.99
C ALA A 470 -8.81 -19.44 3.04
N ASN A 471 -8.59 -20.71 2.66
CA ASN A 471 -8.13 -21.80 3.54
C ASN A 471 -6.66 -22.22 3.38
N VAL A 472 -5.82 -21.47 2.64
CA VAL A 472 -4.37 -21.75 2.56
C VAL A 472 -3.70 -21.49 3.92
N THR A 473 -2.77 -22.35 4.31
CA THR A 473 -1.95 -22.28 5.54
C THR A 473 -0.55 -22.80 5.25
N THR A 474 0.42 -22.49 6.12
CA THR A 474 1.79 -23.02 6.01
C THR A 474 1.78 -24.54 5.94
N LYS A 475 1.07 -25.20 6.86
CA LYS A 475 0.98 -26.67 6.91
C LYS A 475 0.48 -27.27 5.59
N LYS A 476 -0.58 -26.69 5.00
CA LYS A 476 -1.14 -27.19 3.73
C LYS A 476 -0.19 -26.97 2.56
N VAL A 477 0.53 -25.85 2.52
CA VAL A 477 1.54 -25.61 1.49
C VAL A 477 2.67 -26.62 1.61
N GLN A 478 3.24 -26.78 2.80
CA GLN A 478 4.33 -27.72 3.07
C GLN A 478 3.93 -29.18 2.77
N GLN A 479 2.76 -29.62 3.24
CA GLN A 479 2.22 -30.95 2.92
C GLN A 479 2.04 -31.14 1.42
N LYS A 480 1.49 -30.14 0.71
CA LYS A 480 1.36 -30.22 -0.75
C LYS A 480 2.72 -30.39 -1.41
N VAL A 481 3.75 -29.64 -1.00
CA VAL A 481 5.12 -29.77 -1.55
C VAL A 481 5.74 -31.13 -1.18
N ALA A 482 5.52 -31.63 0.03
CA ALA A 482 6.04 -32.92 0.48
C ALA A 482 5.59 -34.09 -0.43
N ASN A 483 4.38 -34.01 -1.00
CA ASN A 483 3.81 -35.03 -1.88
C ASN A 483 4.42 -35.08 -3.28
N PHE A 484 5.30 -34.14 -3.66
CA PHE A 484 6.00 -34.16 -4.95
C PHE A 484 7.28 -34.99 -4.83
N SER A 485 7.57 -35.80 -5.85
CA SER A 485 8.83 -36.54 -5.94
C SER A 485 10.01 -35.57 -6.05
N GLN A 486 11.01 -35.76 -5.18
CA GLN A 486 12.25 -35.00 -5.25
C GLN A 486 13.04 -35.44 -6.48
N ASP A 487 13.52 -34.47 -7.26
CA ASP A 487 14.43 -34.72 -8.38
C ASP A 487 15.75 -33.96 -8.18
N ARG A 488 16.79 -34.38 -8.90
CA ARG A 488 18.11 -33.74 -8.89
C ARG A 488 18.32 -32.96 -10.18
N LEU A 489 18.99 -31.82 -10.07
CA LEU A 489 19.36 -31.04 -11.25
C LEU A 489 20.40 -31.81 -12.04
N ILE A 490 20.08 -32.15 -13.29
CA ILE A 490 21.02 -32.75 -14.23
C ILE A 490 21.77 -31.60 -14.91
N LYS A 491 23.11 -31.64 -14.92
CA LYS A 491 23.93 -30.78 -15.80
C LYS A 491 23.73 -31.29 -17.24
N GLY A 492 22.68 -30.85 -17.92
CA GLY A 492 22.31 -31.23 -19.28
C GLY A 492 21.44 -30.16 -19.96
N ASP A 493 21.23 -30.30 -21.27
CA ASP A 493 20.62 -29.36 -22.23
C ASP A 493 20.01 -28.08 -21.63
N ARG A 494 20.76 -26.99 -21.78
CA ARG A 494 20.52 -25.69 -21.13
C ARG A 494 19.14 -25.13 -21.49
N VAL A 495 18.27 -24.93 -20.49
CA VAL A 495 17.17 -23.98 -20.65
C VAL A 495 17.80 -22.58 -20.72
N ASN A 496 17.58 -21.85 -21.81
CA ASN A 496 18.09 -20.49 -21.91
C ASN A 496 17.42 -19.60 -20.86
N ARG A 497 18.24 -18.76 -20.22
CA ARG A 497 17.75 -17.67 -19.37
C ARG A 497 16.90 -16.73 -20.22
N SER A 498 15.63 -16.56 -19.86
CA SER A 498 14.72 -15.70 -20.62
C SER A 498 14.87 -14.25 -20.18
N ILE A 499 15.12 -13.35 -21.14
CA ILE A 499 15.12 -11.89 -20.92
C ILE A 499 13.67 -11.40 -20.93
N VAL A 500 13.28 -10.59 -19.95
CA VAL A 500 11.95 -9.97 -19.90
C VAL A 500 11.79 -9.03 -21.09
N LYS A 501 10.92 -9.37 -22.05
CA LYS A 501 10.48 -8.42 -23.07
C LYS A 501 9.46 -7.50 -22.44
N ASN A 502 9.65 -6.19 -22.55
CA ASN A 502 8.81 -5.17 -21.94
C ASN A 502 7.32 -5.37 -22.31
N ARG A 503 6.46 -5.70 -21.33
CA ARG A 503 5.04 -6.05 -21.55
C ARG A 503 4.09 -4.85 -21.47
N SER A 504 4.63 -3.64 -21.35
CA SER A 504 3.84 -2.41 -21.41
C SER A 504 3.72 -1.88 -22.85
N ILE A 505 2.49 -1.60 -23.27
CA ILE A 505 2.21 -1.08 -24.62
C ILE A 505 1.82 0.39 -24.50
N SER A 506 2.39 1.26 -25.34
CA SER A 506 1.95 2.66 -25.42
C SER A 506 0.46 2.74 -25.81
N ALA A 507 -0.30 3.72 -25.27
CA ALA A 507 -1.73 3.87 -25.58
C ALA A 507 -2.04 3.89 -27.10
N ASN A 508 -1.11 4.38 -27.92
CA ASN A 508 -1.21 4.39 -29.38
C ASN A 508 -1.07 3.00 -30.02
N GLN A 509 -0.20 2.13 -29.49
CA GLN A 509 0.00 0.76 -29.96
C GLN A 509 -1.17 -0.15 -29.54
N ALA A 510 -1.74 0.05 -28.35
CA ALA A 510 -2.95 -0.64 -27.92
C ALA A 510 -4.14 -0.31 -28.85
N ASN A 511 -4.32 0.96 -29.21
CA ASN A 511 -5.30 1.38 -30.21
C ASN A 511 -5.01 0.83 -31.62
N LYS A 512 -3.73 0.71 -32.01
CA LYS A 512 -3.32 0.09 -33.29
C LYS A 512 -3.67 -1.39 -33.36
N GLN A 513 -3.49 -2.16 -32.28
CA GLN A 513 -3.91 -3.57 -32.23
C GLN A 513 -5.43 -3.72 -32.33
N VAL A 514 -6.19 -2.85 -31.66
CA VAL A 514 -7.66 -2.78 -31.81
C VAL A 514 -8.06 -2.48 -33.26
N LEU A 515 -7.34 -1.57 -33.93
CA LEU A 515 -7.54 -1.27 -35.36
C LEU A 515 -7.13 -2.42 -36.28
N GLN A 516 -6.06 -3.15 -35.97
CA GLN A 516 -5.62 -4.33 -36.71
C GLN A 516 -6.65 -5.47 -36.61
N ILE A 517 -7.26 -5.67 -35.43
CA ILE A 517 -8.35 -6.63 -35.24
C ILE A 517 -9.59 -6.23 -36.07
N LYS A 518 -9.94 -4.93 -36.10
CA LYS A 518 -11.01 -4.41 -36.97
C LYS A 518 -10.70 -4.62 -38.46
N ARG A 519 -9.45 -4.47 -38.89
CA ARG A 519 -9.02 -4.76 -40.27
C ARG A 519 -9.09 -6.25 -40.60
N LYS A 520 -8.56 -7.12 -39.72
CA LYS A 520 -8.67 -8.59 -39.86
C LYS A 520 -10.12 -9.04 -39.98
N ARG A 521 -11.02 -8.41 -39.22
CA ARG A 521 -12.48 -8.67 -39.31
C ARG A 521 -13.07 -8.24 -40.66
N ARG A 522 -12.73 -7.05 -41.18
CA ARG A 522 -13.19 -6.61 -42.52
C ARG A 522 -12.65 -7.48 -43.64
N GLU A 523 -11.44 -8.00 -43.49
CA GLU A 523 -10.84 -8.96 -44.43
C GLU A 523 -11.53 -10.33 -44.36
N LEU A 524 -11.90 -10.79 -43.16
CA LEU A 524 -12.66 -12.03 -42.96
C LEU A 524 -14.11 -11.89 -43.46
N GLU A 525 -14.75 -10.72 -43.29
CA GLU A 525 -16.07 -10.39 -43.83
C GLU A 525 -16.06 -10.29 -45.37
N ARG A 526 -14.97 -9.77 -45.98
CA ARG A 526 -14.76 -9.81 -47.45
C ARG A 526 -14.54 -11.22 -48.00
N LYS A 527 -14.06 -12.17 -47.19
CA LYS A 527 -13.73 -13.54 -47.61
C LYS A 527 -14.90 -14.53 -47.49
N GLY A 528 -16.10 -14.08 -47.15
CA GLY A 528 -17.35 -14.82 -47.41
C GLY A 528 -17.46 -16.23 -46.80
N ARG A 529 -16.77 -16.57 -45.71
CA ARG A 529 -17.00 -17.85 -44.98
C ARG A 529 -17.89 -17.61 -43.77
N SER A 530 -19.18 -17.91 -43.92
CA SER A 530 -20.15 -17.90 -42.82
C SER A 530 -19.95 -19.14 -41.93
N TRP A 531 -19.73 -18.93 -40.63
CA TRP A 531 -19.91 -19.98 -39.61
C TRP A 531 -20.84 -19.42 -38.51
N PRO A 532 -22.01 -20.05 -38.22
CA PRO A 532 -23.04 -19.43 -37.37
C PRO A 532 -22.66 -19.28 -35.89
N ALA A 533 -21.70 -20.07 -35.39
CA ALA A 533 -21.31 -20.06 -33.98
C ALA A 533 -20.56 -18.77 -33.56
N ASN A 534 -19.76 -18.18 -34.47
CA ASN A 534 -18.99 -16.97 -34.19
C ASN A 534 -19.83 -15.68 -34.26
N GLN A 535 -20.95 -15.69 -34.99
CA GLN A 535 -21.83 -14.51 -35.08
C GLN A 535 -22.62 -14.26 -33.78
N ARG A 536 -23.03 -15.30 -33.06
CA ARG A 536 -23.68 -15.14 -31.74
C ARG A 536 -22.72 -14.61 -30.67
N GLN A 537 -21.46 -15.04 -30.72
CA GLN A 537 -20.42 -14.56 -29.80
C GLN A 537 -19.96 -13.13 -30.14
N ALA A 538 -19.83 -12.81 -31.43
CA ALA A 538 -19.55 -11.46 -31.89
C ALA A 538 -20.71 -10.47 -31.64
N ASN A 539 -21.97 -10.94 -31.68
CA ASN A 539 -23.14 -10.12 -31.34
C ASN A 539 -23.27 -9.90 -29.82
N LYS A 540 -22.91 -10.89 -28.99
CA LYS A 540 -22.75 -10.70 -27.53
C LYS A 540 -21.64 -9.70 -27.20
N GLU A 541 -20.48 -9.80 -27.86
CA GLU A 541 -19.39 -8.82 -27.71
C GLU A 541 -19.79 -7.42 -28.22
N LEU A 542 -20.66 -7.30 -29.23
CA LEU A 542 -21.19 -6.02 -29.73
C LEU A 542 -22.24 -5.38 -28.80
N GLU A 543 -23.08 -6.16 -28.13
CA GLU A 543 -23.96 -5.65 -27.07
C GLU A 543 -23.16 -5.19 -25.84
N GLU A 544 -22.06 -5.86 -25.50
CA GLU A 544 -21.14 -5.40 -24.46
C GLU A 544 -20.34 -4.16 -24.88
N VAL A 545 -19.91 -4.06 -26.14
CA VAL A 545 -19.26 -2.85 -26.70
C VAL A 545 -20.23 -1.66 -26.79
N ARG A 546 -21.52 -1.88 -27.01
CA ARG A 546 -22.54 -0.81 -26.94
C ARG A 546 -22.77 -0.32 -25.50
N LYS A 547 -22.64 -1.20 -24.49
CA LYS A 547 -22.65 -0.81 -23.07
C LYS A 547 -21.41 0.01 -22.65
N ILE A 548 -20.31 -0.09 -23.40
CA ILE A 548 -19.05 0.66 -23.16
C ILE A 548 -19.13 2.13 -23.63
N ARG A 549 -20.11 2.54 -24.46
CA ARG A 549 -20.04 3.82 -25.18
C ARG A 549 -20.84 4.97 -24.55
N ARG A 550 -20.24 5.68 -23.58
CA ARG A 550 -20.49 7.12 -23.34
C ARG A 550 -19.22 7.83 -22.82
N LEU A 551 -18.32 8.19 -23.72
CA LEU A 551 -17.29 9.22 -23.47
C LEU A 551 -17.49 10.36 -24.48
N PRO A 552 -17.44 11.65 -24.06
CA PRO A 552 -17.47 12.77 -24.97
C PRO A 552 -16.13 12.89 -25.73
N LYS A 553 -16.17 13.48 -26.93
CA LYS A 553 -14.97 13.76 -27.72
C LYS A 553 -14.06 14.78 -27.00
N PRO A 554 -12.72 14.71 -27.16
CA PRO A 554 -11.79 15.66 -26.55
C PRO A 554 -12.00 17.07 -27.10
N ASP A 555 -11.93 18.04 -26.19
CA ASP A 555 -12.07 19.47 -26.46
C ASP A 555 -10.91 19.99 -27.31
N GLN A 556 -11.21 20.61 -28.46
CA GLN A 556 -10.22 21.06 -29.45
C GLN A 556 -9.31 22.17 -28.92
N GLN A 557 -9.70 22.88 -27.85
CA GLN A 557 -8.86 23.88 -27.20
C GLN A 557 -7.63 23.29 -26.48
N LEU A 558 -7.69 22.04 -25.98
CA LEU A 558 -6.57 21.38 -25.29
C LEU A 558 -5.44 20.95 -26.24
N LEU A 559 -5.75 20.72 -27.51
CA LEU A 559 -4.77 20.37 -28.53
C LEU A 559 -3.92 21.58 -28.95
N ARG A 560 -4.53 22.77 -29.06
CA ARG A 560 -3.80 24.03 -29.35
C ARG A 560 -2.83 24.42 -28.24
N GLY A 561 -3.22 24.26 -26.97
CA GLY A 561 -2.34 24.54 -25.83
C GLY A 561 -1.08 23.66 -25.79
N ARG A 562 -1.17 22.43 -26.32
CA ARG A 562 -0.05 21.48 -26.37
C ARG A 562 0.98 21.83 -27.44
N GLN A 563 0.56 22.35 -28.59
CA GLN A 563 1.47 22.83 -29.65
C GLN A 563 2.27 24.06 -29.21
N VAL A 564 1.61 25.04 -28.60
CA VAL A 564 2.27 26.28 -28.12
C VAL A 564 3.29 26.01 -27.02
N TYR A 565 3.05 25.01 -26.17
CA TYR A 565 3.99 24.62 -25.11
C TYR A 565 5.22 23.88 -25.68
N GLN A 566 5.04 23.06 -26.73
CA GLN A 566 6.14 22.34 -27.37
C GLN A 566 7.04 23.26 -28.20
N GLU A 567 6.47 24.25 -28.90
CA GLU A 567 7.24 25.26 -29.65
C GLU A 567 8.11 26.15 -28.73
N ARG A 568 7.60 26.50 -27.54
CA ARG A 568 8.37 27.26 -26.53
C ARG A 568 9.53 26.47 -25.94
N GLN A 569 9.39 25.15 -25.79
CA GLN A 569 10.49 24.29 -25.29
C GLN A 569 11.56 24.07 -26.37
N GLY A 570 11.17 23.92 -27.63
CA GLY A 570 12.12 23.82 -28.76
C GLY A 570 12.93 25.10 -28.97
N SER A 571 12.28 26.27 -28.88
CA SER A 571 12.94 27.56 -29.04
C SER A 571 13.95 27.86 -27.93
N ARG A 572 13.66 27.43 -26.70
CA ARG A 572 14.52 27.63 -25.53
C ARG A 572 15.77 26.76 -25.56
N LYS A 573 15.64 25.52 -26.06
CA LYS A 573 16.77 24.60 -26.28
C LYS A 573 17.70 25.08 -27.39
N ALA A 574 17.14 25.64 -28.47
CA ALA A 574 17.92 26.23 -29.56
C ALA A 574 18.69 27.51 -29.17
N LEU A 575 18.24 28.22 -28.13
CA LEU A 575 18.94 29.38 -27.55
C LEU A 575 20.08 28.95 -26.61
N GLU A 576 19.88 27.88 -25.83
CA GLU A 576 20.93 27.29 -24.99
C GLU A 576 22.05 26.65 -25.83
N ASP A 577 21.71 25.98 -26.93
CA ASP A 577 22.72 25.36 -27.83
C ASP A 577 23.53 26.42 -28.62
N ARG A 578 22.96 27.59 -28.90
CA ARG A 578 23.70 28.72 -29.53
C ARG A 578 24.68 29.41 -28.58
N GLN A 579 24.44 29.39 -27.27
CA GLN A 579 25.35 29.98 -26.28
C GLN A 579 26.58 29.12 -25.98
N ILE A 580 26.64 27.88 -26.47
CA ILE A 580 27.74 26.93 -26.23
C ILE A 580 28.74 26.91 -27.41
N GLN A 581 28.44 27.60 -28.53
CA GLN A 581 29.30 27.66 -29.72
C GLN A 581 29.67 29.10 -30.13
N GLU A 582 30.51 29.79 -29.35
CA GLU A 582 31.34 30.89 -29.88
C GLU A 582 32.72 30.90 -29.21
N PRO A 583 33.84 30.77 -29.95
CA PRO A 583 35.17 31.06 -29.44
C PRO A 583 35.52 32.54 -29.63
N GLY A 584 36.16 33.12 -28.62
CA GLY A 584 36.41 34.55 -28.51
C GLY A 584 37.29 35.17 -29.61
N GLN A 585 36.92 36.39 -30.00
CA GLN A 585 37.83 37.39 -30.54
C GLN A 585 37.66 38.69 -29.76
N GLY A 586 38.74 39.13 -29.11
CA GLY A 586 38.81 40.43 -28.45
C GLY A 586 39.01 41.57 -29.46
N LYS A 587 38.40 42.72 -29.18
CA LYS A 587 38.92 44.04 -29.60
C LYS A 587 38.49 45.14 -28.64
N LYS A 588 39.43 46.07 -28.48
CA LYS A 588 39.62 47.13 -27.48
C LYS A 588 38.68 48.36 -27.63
N ARG A 589 38.53 49.09 -26.50
CA ARG A 589 38.26 50.55 -26.30
C ARG A 589 36.82 51.02 -26.63
N HIS A 590 36.15 51.92 -25.89
CA HIS A 590 36.57 53.09 -25.09
C HIS A 590 35.59 53.42 -23.93
N ASN A 591 36.12 54.13 -22.92
CA ASN A 591 35.43 54.87 -21.84
C ASN A 591 34.35 55.83 -22.32
N ALA A 592 33.28 55.99 -21.52
CA ALA A 592 32.76 57.30 -21.11
C ALA A 592 31.92 57.18 -19.83
N GLU A 593 32.31 57.96 -18.84
CA GLU A 593 31.65 58.16 -17.55
C GLU A 593 30.30 58.87 -17.69
N ARG A 594 29.35 58.56 -16.80
CA ARG A 594 28.51 59.55 -16.12
C ARG A 594 27.81 58.90 -14.92
N GLY A 595 28.23 59.31 -13.74
CA GLY A 595 27.60 58.93 -12.48
C GLY A 595 26.27 59.66 -12.24
N LYS A 596 25.44 59.06 -11.39
CA LYS A 596 24.87 59.72 -10.21
C LYS A 596 24.25 58.68 -9.27
N SER A 597 24.84 58.64 -8.08
CA SER A 597 24.38 58.21 -6.77
C SER A 597 22.86 58.34 -6.53
N ILE A 598 22.25 57.38 -5.81
CA ILE A 598 21.61 57.54 -4.49
C ILE A 598 21.47 56.15 -3.82
N ALA A 599 21.64 56.15 -2.49
CA ALA A 599 21.94 55.05 -1.58
C ALA A 599 20.77 54.13 -1.19
N GLY A 600 21.10 52.96 -0.60
CA GLY A 600 20.13 52.08 0.06
C GLY A 600 20.63 50.70 0.50
N SER A 601 21.68 50.66 1.34
CA SER A 601 22.01 49.65 2.38
C SER A 601 21.66 48.15 2.20
N ILE A 602 22.72 47.34 2.16
CA ILE A 602 22.78 45.87 2.31
C ILE A 602 23.12 45.51 3.76
N TRP A 603 22.53 44.45 4.32
CA TRP A 603 23.16 43.62 5.36
C TRP A 603 22.99 42.13 5.07
N LYS A 604 24.10 41.39 5.15
CA LYS A 604 24.29 39.95 4.89
C LYS A 604 24.00 39.11 6.16
N PRO A 605 23.62 37.82 6.01
CA PRO A 605 23.60 36.85 7.12
C PRO A 605 24.98 36.20 7.36
N TYR A 606 25.31 36.01 8.64
CA TYR A 606 26.51 35.35 9.18
C TYR A 606 26.43 33.82 9.10
N PHE A 607 27.54 33.18 8.73
CA PHE A 607 27.88 31.76 8.97
C PHE A 607 29.21 31.72 9.75
N PRO A 608 29.39 30.84 10.74
CA PRO A 608 30.72 30.49 11.25
C PRO A 608 31.15 29.08 10.82
N SER A 609 32.39 28.98 10.30
CA SER A 609 33.18 27.74 10.22
C SER A 609 33.85 27.42 11.56
N PRO A 610 34.17 26.15 11.85
CA PRO A 610 34.98 25.74 13.00
C PRO A 610 36.44 25.48 12.61
N ASP A 611 37.40 25.90 13.44
CA ASP A 611 38.71 25.25 13.60
C ASP A 611 39.44 25.80 14.85
N GLY A 612 40.16 24.92 15.57
CA GLY A 612 41.40 25.30 16.27
C GLY A 612 41.44 25.33 17.80
N ILE A 613 41.58 24.15 18.42
CA ILE A 613 42.64 23.74 19.40
C ILE A 613 43.16 24.78 20.43
N ALA A 614 43.02 24.48 21.73
CA ALA A 614 44.12 24.37 22.71
C ALA A 614 43.63 24.09 24.15
N SER A 615 44.22 23.09 24.81
CA SER A 615 44.12 22.84 26.27
C SER A 615 44.97 23.82 27.08
N PRO A 616 44.74 23.90 28.41
CA PRO A 616 45.87 23.77 29.33
C PRO A 616 45.62 22.78 30.49
N LYS A 617 46.72 22.13 30.91
CA LYS A 617 46.88 21.31 32.10
C LYS A 617 47.15 22.18 33.34
N SER A 618 46.56 21.84 34.49
CA SER A 618 47.20 21.91 35.82
C SER A 618 46.29 21.19 36.84
N ARG A 619 46.65 19.97 37.27
CA ARG A 619 47.23 19.66 38.60
C ARG A 619 46.45 20.22 39.79
N PHE A 620 45.70 19.36 40.48
CA PHE A 620 45.67 19.30 41.95
C PHE A 620 45.52 17.83 42.38
N ARG A 621 46.15 17.51 43.51
CA ARG A 621 46.52 16.19 44.02
C ARG A 621 45.91 16.03 45.42
N PHE A 622 45.49 14.80 45.77
CA PHE A 622 45.11 14.27 47.10
C PHE A 622 43.84 14.86 47.73
N ASP A 623 42.95 14.08 48.36
CA ASP A 623 43.24 13.04 49.34
C ASP A 623 42.19 11.91 49.44
N ARG A 624 42.63 10.76 49.97
CA ARG A 624 41.83 9.58 50.36
C ARG A 624 41.37 9.73 51.82
N LYS A 625 40.11 9.35 52.13
CA LYS A 625 39.69 8.35 53.15
C LYS A 625 38.30 8.65 53.73
N GLY A 626 37.46 7.62 53.74
CA GLY A 626 36.67 7.24 54.92
C GLY A 626 35.24 7.76 55.05
N ARG A 627 34.27 7.05 54.46
CA ARG A 627 33.26 6.20 55.13
C ARG A 627 32.23 5.72 54.12
#